data_AF-A0A355G5T8-F1
#
_entry.id   AF-A0A355G5T8-F1
#
_cell.length_a   1.000
_cell.length_b   1.000
_cell.length_c   1.000
_cell.angle_alpha   90.00
_cell.angle_beta   90.00
_cell.angle_gamma   90.00
#
_symmetry.space_group_name_H-M   'P 1'
#
loop_
_entity.id
_entity.type
_entity.pdbx_description
1 polymer ?
#
loop_
_entity_poly.entity_id
_entity_poly.type
_entity_poly.pdbx_seq_one_letter_code
_entity_poly.pdbx_strand_id
1 'polypeptide(L)'
;MDITTFQCPHCQAMLRMRNRQVEGSTFPCPDCGQQLRITSTPQGELSISHIEPEPKPTGPSPLVIKARTGWKQLQKAGTYLLASPVLMAWLVAGTGALILLLLILFDDRPSAQIADNQAAEPETVAADAESETTDTPADQTPMAQAVPELPADENQNQPEPEVPDQAVDVPFAHQVLIAAKPENLPPLIAPKPQPVAQPAMPQTDVTLALQIPILEFRQTDEIPLKTMMIQFEEMLDTRFELAENVKNDPRLLETPIALSRRNTTLSNLLEQILSEGALTFRVKSNKIYIERAAAP
;
A
#
# COMPACT_ATOMS: atom_id res chain seq x y z
N MET A 1 0.45 -16.02 -31.52
CA MET A 1 0.09 -16.09 -30.08
C MET A 1 -0.26 -17.53 -29.80
N ASP A 2 0.60 -18.25 -29.09
CA ASP A 2 0.39 -19.67 -28.83
C ASP A 2 -0.64 -19.83 -27.70
N ILE A 3 -1.70 -20.57 -27.99
CA ILE A 3 -2.77 -20.91 -27.04
C ILE A 3 -2.60 -22.39 -26.74
N THR A 4 -2.31 -22.73 -25.49
CA THR A 4 -2.26 -24.12 -25.03
C THR A 4 -3.59 -24.46 -24.37
N THR A 5 -4.08 -25.66 -24.64
CA THR A 5 -5.35 -26.15 -24.10
C THR A 5 -5.09 -27.31 -23.16
N PHE A 6 -5.65 -27.24 -21.96
CA PHE A 6 -5.53 -28.26 -20.92
C PHE A 6 -6.91 -28.70 -20.46
N GLN A 7 -7.02 -29.92 -19.94
CA GLN A 7 -8.25 -30.38 -19.30
C GLN A 7 -8.11 -30.23 -17.79
N CYS A 8 -9.12 -29.66 -17.14
CA CYS A 8 -9.15 -29.60 -15.69
C CYS A 8 -9.22 -31.04 -15.12
N PRO A 9 -8.34 -31.43 -14.18
CA PRO A 9 -8.36 -32.77 -13.61
C PRO A 9 -9.62 -33.05 -12.77
N HIS A 10 -10.33 -32.00 -12.31
CA HIS A 10 -11.48 -32.14 -11.41
C HIS A 10 -12.82 -32.22 -12.15
N CYS A 11 -13.02 -31.39 -13.18
CA CYS A 11 -14.28 -31.32 -13.94
C CYS A 11 -14.14 -31.68 -15.42
N GLN A 12 -12.93 -31.98 -15.90
CA GLN A 12 -12.61 -32.28 -17.30
C GLN A 12 -12.93 -31.15 -18.29
N ALA A 13 -13.23 -29.94 -17.80
CA ALA A 13 -13.47 -28.79 -18.66
C ALA A 13 -12.18 -28.38 -19.40
N MET A 14 -12.32 -27.99 -20.67
CA MET A 14 -11.20 -27.51 -21.50
C MET A 14 -10.84 -26.06 -21.16
N LEU A 15 -9.68 -25.88 -20.55
CA LEU A 15 -9.11 -24.59 -20.18
C LEU A 15 -8.18 -24.11 -21.30
N ARG A 16 -8.36 -22.86 -21.74
CA ARG A 16 -7.50 -22.21 -22.74
C ARG A 16 -6.57 -21.22 -22.04
N MET A 17 -5.27 -21.46 -22.12
CA MET A 17 -4.26 -20.63 -21.47
C MET A 17 -3.48 -19.82 -22.51
N ARG A 18 -3.30 -18.52 -22.25
CA ARG A 18 -2.36 -17.69 -23.03
C ARG A 18 -0.98 -17.83 -22.43
N ASN A 19 0.04 -17.95 -23.28
CA ASN A 19 1.45 -18.25 -22.98
C ASN A 19 2.21 -17.17 -22.15
N ARG A 20 1.57 -16.54 -21.16
CA ARG A 20 2.16 -15.52 -20.26
C ARG A 20 2.15 -15.94 -18.79
N GLN A 21 1.67 -17.14 -18.45
CA GLN A 21 1.65 -17.59 -17.07
C GLN A 21 2.93 -18.36 -16.73
N VAL A 22 3.58 -17.89 -15.67
CA VAL A 22 4.86 -18.41 -15.17
C VAL A 22 4.58 -19.63 -14.29
N GLU A 23 5.53 -20.58 -14.28
CA GLU A 23 5.50 -21.76 -13.41
C GLU A 23 5.21 -21.37 -11.96
N GLY A 24 4.36 -22.15 -11.29
CA GLY A 24 4.02 -21.93 -9.88
C GLY A 24 2.86 -20.97 -9.63
N SER A 25 2.29 -20.32 -10.65
CA SER A 25 1.06 -19.54 -10.51
C SER A 25 -0.15 -20.42 -10.17
N THR A 26 -1.02 -19.91 -9.30
CA THR A 26 -2.28 -20.54 -8.90
C THR A 26 -3.47 -19.77 -9.44
N PHE A 27 -4.47 -20.48 -9.93
CA PHE A 27 -5.71 -19.86 -10.41
C PHE A 27 -6.93 -20.76 -10.16
N PRO A 28 -8.11 -20.19 -9.93
CA PRO A 28 -9.34 -20.97 -9.81
C PRO A 28 -9.84 -21.42 -11.18
N CYS A 29 -10.33 -22.65 -11.27
CA CYS A 29 -11.05 -23.12 -12.45
C CYS A 29 -12.37 -22.34 -12.62
N PRO A 30 -12.69 -21.79 -13.80
CA PRO A 30 -13.93 -21.04 -14.03
C PRO A 30 -15.19 -21.91 -13.93
N ASP A 31 -15.07 -23.22 -14.20
CA ASP A 31 -16.21 -24.14 -14.23
C ASP A 31 -16.53 -24.74 -12.85
N CYS A 32 -15.50 -25.11 -12.07
CA CYS A 32 -15.70 -25.77 -10.77
C CYS A 32 -15.18 -25.00 -9.55
N GLY A 33 -14.46 -23.89 -9.74
CA GLY A 33 -13.91 -23.06 -8.66
C GLY A 33 -12.71 -23.67 -7.91
N GLN A 34 -12.26 -24.88 -8.25
CA GLN A 34 -11.10 -25.52 -7.61
C GLN A 34 -9.80 -24.75 -7.92
N GLN A 35 -8.92 -24.60 -6.92
CA GLN A 35 -7.59 -24.02 -7.15
C GLN A 35 -6.69 -25.00 -7.90
N LEU A 36 -6.09 -24.53 -8.99
CA LEU A 36 -5.17 -25.28 -9.84
C LEU A 36 -3.79 -24.60 -9.83
N ARG A 37 -2.72 -25.38 -9.98
CA ARG A 37 -1.35 -24.87 -10.09
C ARG A 37 -0.68 -25.37 -11.38
N ILE A 38 0.09 -24.49 -12.00
CA ILE A 38 0.92 -24.84 -13.14
C ILE A 38 2.24 -25.42 -12.64
N THR A 39 2.52 -26.67 -12.99
CA THR A 39 3.77 -27.37 -12.68
C THR A 39 4.47 -27.78 -13.97
N SER A 40 5.77 -27.50 -14.09
CA SER A 40 6.56 -27.99 -15.21
C SER A 40 6.88 -29.47 -14.99
N THR A 41 6.61 -30.31 -15.97
CA THR A 41 7.08 -31.71 -15.95
C THR A 41 8.61 -31.74 -16.16
N PRO A 42 9.31 -32.80 -15.73
CA PRO A 42 10.76 -32.93 -15.95
C PRO A 42 11.18 -32.94 -17.45
N GLN A 43 10.22 -33.02 -18.36
CA GLN A 43 10.40 -32.97 -19.81
C GLN A 43 10.18 -31.56 -20.39
N GLY A 44 9.90 -30.55 -19.54
CA GLY A 44 9.68 -29.16 -19.94
C GLY A 44 8.27 -28.86 -20.45
N GLU A 45 7.33 -29.80 -20.35
CA GLU A 45 5.93 -29.61 -20.74
C GLU A 45 5.11 -29.12 -19.53
N LEU A 46 4.32 -28.06 -19.72
CA LEU A 46 3.48 -27.49 -18.67
C LEU A 46 2.32 -28.44 -18.38
N SER A 47 2.18 -28.87 -17.13
CA SER A 47 1.06 -29.71 -16.66
C SER A 47 0.29 -29.00 -15.55
N ILE A 48 -1.00 -29.30 -15.44
CA ILE A 48 -1.86 -28.80 -14.36
C ILE A 48 -1.97 -29.89 -13.31
N SER A 49 -1.50 -29.60 -12.09
CA SER A 49 -1.65 -30.49 -10.94
C SER A 49 -2.64 -29.90 -9.93
N HIS A 50 -3.36 -30.81 -9.26
CA HIS A 50 -4.23 -30.46 -8.14
C HIS A 50 -3.37 -30.16 -6.91
N ILE A 51 -3.65 -29.04 -6.25
CA ILE A 51 -3.15 -28.83 -4.89
C ILE A 51 -4.13 -29.57 -3.99
N GLU A 52 -3.72 -30.74 -3.50
CA GLU A 52 -4.36 -31.37 -2.33
C GLU A 52 -4.33 -30.31 -1.22
N PRO A 53 -5.48 -29.83 -0.72
CA PRO A 53 -5.48 -28.82 0.32
C PRO A 53 -4.71 -29.38 1.51
N GLU A 54 -3.58 -28.74 1.82
CA GLU A 54 -2.75 -29.10 2.96
C GLU A 54 -3.64 -29.27 4.20
N PRO A 55 -3.57 -30.42 4.90
CA PRO A 55 -4.48 -30.70 6.00
C PRO A 55 -4.36 -29.58 7.02
N LYS A 56 -5.46 -28.83 7.14
CA LYS A 56 -5.66 -27.69 8.03
C LYS A 56 -4.91 -27.94 9.35
N PRO A 57 -3.79 -27.25 9.62
CA PRO A 57 -3.08 -27.46 10.86
C PRO A 57 -4.01 -27.02 11.99
N THR A 58 -4.45 -27.99 12.79
CA THR A 58 -5.18 -27.82 14.04
C THR A 58 -4.25 -27.16 15.05
N GLY A 59 -3.92 -25.89 14.82
CA GLY A 59 -3.09 -25.05 15.67
C GLY A 59 -3.82 -23.73 15.91
N PRO A 60 -3.84 -23.21 17.15
CA PRO A 60 -4.53 -21.96 17.45
C PRO A 60 -3.87 -20.82 16.67
N SER A 61 -4.66 -20.19 15.80
CA SER A 61 -4.27 -19.09 14.94
C SER A 61 -3.63 -17.92 15.72
N PRO A 62 -2.54 -17.31 15.20
CA PRO A 62 -1.74 -16.28 15.89
C PRO A 62 -2.49 -14.97 16.18
N LEU A 63 -3.66 -14.78 15.59
CA LEU A 63 -4.52 -13.61 15.84
C LEU A 63 -5.20 -13.63 17.22
N VAL A 64 -5.31 -14.80 17.88
CA VAL A 64 -5.88 -14.89 19.24
C VAL A 64 -4.81 -14.62 20.31
N ILE A 65 -3.53 -14.82 19.99
CA ILE A 65 -2.44 -14.65 20.97
C ILE A 65 -2.19 -13.16 21.26
N LYS A 66 -2.35 -12.26 20.28
CA LYS A 66 -2.22 -10.81 20.52
C LYS A 66 -3.41 -10.20 21.27
N ALA A 67 -4.62 -10.72 21.12
CA ALA A 67 -5.79 -10.22 21.84
C ALA A 67 -5.72 -10.49 23.36
N ARG A 68 -4.98 -11.54 23.78
CA ARG A 68 -4.93 -11.96 25.19
C ARG A 68 -3.85 -11.25 26.02
N THR A 69 -2.82 -10.68 25.39
CA THR A 69 -1.77 -9.91 26.07
C THR A 69 -2.15 -8.44 26.31
N GLY A 70 -2.92 -7.83 25.41
CA GLY A 70 -3.43 -6.45 25.60
C GLY A 70 -4.45 -6.32 26.74
N TRP A 71 -5.35 -7.30 26.89
CA TRP A 71 -6.41 -7.26 27.91
C TRP A 71 -5.88 -7.33 29.35
N LYS A 72 -4.76 -8.02 29.59
CA LYS A 72 -4.14 -8.11 30.92
C LYS A 72 -3.45 -6.83 31.36
N GLN A 73 -3.01 -5.98 30.42
CA GLN A 73 -2.45 -4.67 30.75
C GLN A 73 -3.54 -3.67 31.11
N LEU A 74 -4.71 -3.72 30.46
CA LEU A 74 -5.85 -2.88 30.81
C LEU A 74 -6.41 -3.19 32.21
N GLN A 75 -6.44 -4.46 32.62
CA GLN A 75 -6.91 -4.82 33.97
C GLN A 75 -6.03 -4.28 35.10
N LYS A 76 -4.72 -4.08 34.87
CA LYS A 76 -3.83 -3.47 35.87
C LYS A 76 -3.96 -1.94 35.92
N ALA A 77 -4.35 -1.29 34.82
CA ALA A 77 -4.60 0.15 34.80
C ALA A 77 -5.95 0.53 35.47
N GLY A 78 -6.95 -0.37 35.39
CA GLY A 78 -8.28 -0.14 35.98
C GLY A 78 -8.28 0.04 37.51
N THR A 79 -7.33 -0.56 38.23
CA THR A 79 -7.22 -0.42 39.70
C THR A 79 -6.64 0.92 40.15
N TYR A 80 -5.90 1.64 39.30
CA TYR A 80 -5.36 2.96 39.64
C TYR A 80 -6.36 4.11 39.45
N LEU A 81 -7.41 3.90 38.66
CA LEU A 81 -8.46 4.90 38.44
C LEU A 81 -9.46 5.00 39.61
N LEU A 82 -9.50 4.01 40.51
CA LEU A 82 -10.39 4.01 41.69
C LEU A 82 -9.78 4.73 42.92
N ALA A 83 -8.50 5.11 42.88
CA ALA A 83 -7.80 5.68 44.04
C ALA A 83 -7.69 7.23 44.01
N SER A 84 -8.15 7.90 42.94
CA SER A 84 -8.04 9.35 42.79
C SER A 84 -9.41 10.01 42.64
N PRO A 85 -9.94 10.68 43.68
CA PRO A 85 -11.23 11.38 43.61
C PRO A 85 -11.21 12.54 42.59
N VAL A 86 -10.04 13.09 42.28
CA VAL A 86 -9.89 14.14 41.27
C VAL A 86 -10.10 13.57 39.86
N LEU A 87 -9.56 12.39 39.53
CA LEU A 87 -9.77 11.77 38.22
C LEU A 87 -11.23 11.37 38.00
N MET A 88 -11.92 10.91 39.04
CA MET A 88 -13.36 10.65 38.99
C MET A 88 -14.16 11.92 38.70
N ALA A 89 -13.80 13.07 39.30
CA ALA A 89 -14.44 14.35 39.02
C ALA A 89 -14.26 14.77 37.55
N TRP A 90 -13.07 14.58 36.97
CA TRP A 90 -12.81 14.86 35.56
C TRP A 90 -13.57 13.91 34.62
N LEU A 91 -13.68 12.63 34.97
CA LEU A 91 -14.43 11.65 34.18
C LEU A 91 -15.93 11.97 34.17
N VAL A 92 -16.51 12.29 35.33
CA VAL A 92 -17.92 12.67 35.47
C VAL A 92 -18.22 14.00 34.77
N ALA A 93 -17.34 15.00 34.91
CA ALA A 93 -17.48 16.27 34.21
C ALA A 93 -17.37 16.10 32.69
N GLY A 94 -16.43 15.28 32.22
CA GLY A 94 -16.23 15.00 30.79
C GLY A 94 -17.41 14.23 30.18
N THR A 95 -17.94 13.21 30.88
CA THR A 95 -19.13 12.48 30.42
C THR A 95 -20.37 13.35 30.43
N GLY A 96 -20.55 14.22 31.43
CA GLY A 96 -21.65 15.19 31.45
C GLY A 96 -21.62 16.18 30.27
N ALA A 97 -20.43 16.72 29.96
CA ALA A 97 -20.25 17.62 28.82
C ALA A 97 -20.51 16.92 27.47
N LEU A 98 -20.06 15.66 27.33
CA LEU A 98 -20.31 14.85 26.14
C LEU A 98 -21.80 14.57 25.94
N ILE A 99 -22.54 14.24 27.01
CA ILE A 99 -23.99 13.99 26.95
C ILE A 99 -24.73 15.28 26.56
N LEU A 100 -24.36 16.43 27.14
CA LEU A 100 -24.94 17.72 26.74
C LEU A 100 -24.66 18.06 25.27
N LEU A 101 -23.44 17.82 24.79
CA LEU A 101 -23.10 18.02 23.38
C LEU A 101 -23.93 17.11 22.47
N LEU A 102 -24.09 15.84 22.84
CA LEU A 102 -24.94 14.91 22.10
C LEU A 102 -26.39 15.35 22.09
N LEU A 103 -26.94 15.83 23.22
CA LEU A 103 -28.29 16.37 23.24
C LEU A 103 -28.42 17.58 22.31
N ILE A 104 -27.45 18.48 22.23
CA ILE A 104 -27.48 19.63 21.32
C ILE A 104 -27.41 19.18 19.84
N LEU A 105 -26.59 18.18 19.53
CA LEU A 105 -26.42 17.68 18.16
C LEU A 105 -27.59 16.82 17.68
N PHE A 106 -28.32 16.17 18.61
CA PHE A 106 -29.47 15.31 18.30
C PHE A 106 -30.82 15.98 18.57
N ASP A 107 -30.86 17.21 19.10
CA ASP A 107 -32.06 18.04 19.21
C ASP A 107 -32.37 18.76 17.88
N ASP A 108 -32.30 18.01 16.78
CA ASP A 108 -32.86 18.37 15.47
C ASP A 108 -34.39 18.15 15.48
N ARG A 109 -35.08 18.57 16.55
CA ARG A 109 -36.53 18.73 16.49
C ARG A 109 -36.81 20.11 15.89
N PRO A 110 -37.27 20.20 14.63
CA PRO A 110 -37.75 21.46 14.09
C PRO A 110 -38.90 21.91 14.98
N SER A 111 -38.72 23.04 15.65
CA SER A 111 -39.80 23.75 16.33
C SER A 111 -40.81 24.17 15.27
N ALA A 112 -41.76 23.28 15.00
CA ALA A 112 -42.98 23.59 14.31
C ALA A 112 -43.73 24.64 15.13
N GLN A 113 -43.80 25.84 14.57
CA GLN A 113 -44.89 26.82 14.71
C GLN A 113 -45.49 26.97 16.12
N ILE A 114 -44.92 27.88 16.91
CA ILE A 114 -45.73 28.73 17.79
C ILE A 114 -46.00 30.02 17.00
N ALA A 115 -46.91 29.92 16.04
CA ALA A 115 -47.66 31.04 15.52
C ALA A 115 -49.09 30.88 16.06
N ASP A 116 -49.25 31.11 17.36
CA ASP A 116 -50.56 31.17 17.97
C ASP A 116 -51.12 32.56 17.69
N ASN A 117 -52.05 32.58 16.75
CA ASN A 117 -52.84 33.70 16.33
C ASN A 117 -53.81 34.08 17.46
N GLN A 118 -53.59 35.24 18.10
CA GLN A 118 -54.68 35.91 18.82
C GLN A 118 -55.40 36.86 17.87
N ALA A 119 -56.60 36.43 17.50
CA ALA A 119 -57.62 37.03 16.66
C ALA A 119 -57.66 38.58 16.61
N ALA A 120 -57.50 39.09 15.40
CA ALA A 120 -58.15 40.32 14.93
C ALA A 120 -59.15 39.94 13.83
N GLU A 121 -60.27 40.66 13.81
CA GLU A 121 -61.50 40.47 13.02
C GLU A 121 -61.35 40.18 11.52
N PRO A 122 -62.36 39.51 10.91
CA PRO A 122 -62.39 39.20 9.49
C PRO A 122 -63.09 40.31 8.69
N GLU A 123 -62.41 40.85 7.67
CA GLU A 123 -63.08 41.42 6.50
C GLU A 123 -62.57 40.72 5.23
N THR A 124 -63.45 39.87 4.70
CA THR A 124 -63.84 39.74 3.29
C THR A 124 -63.04 40.54 2.24
N VAL A 125 -62.53 39.87 1.20
CA VAL A 125 -63.05 39.86 -0.19
C VAL A 125 -62.07 39.12 -1.13
N ALA A 126 -62.59 38.03 -1.69
CA ALA A 126 -62.52 37.52 -3.07
C ALA A 126 -61.20 37.42 -3.89
N ALA A 127 -61.06 36.19 -4.44
CA ALA A 127 -60.96 35.86 -5.87
C ALA A 127 -59.58 35.48 -6.48
N ASP A 128 -59.65 34.35 -7.20
CA ASP A 128 -58.85 33.90 -8.35
C ASP A 128 -57.39 33.47 -8.10
N ALA A 129 -56.84 32.42 -8.72
CA ALA A 129 -57.34 31.35 -9.59
C ALA A 129 -56.19 30.30 -9.73
N GLU A 130 -56.58 29.06 -10.05
CA GLU A 130 -55.93 28.09 -10.97
C GLU A 130 -54.41 27.81 -10.89
N SER A 131 -54.01 26.56 -10.57
CA SER A 131 -53.59 25.50 -11.55
C SER A 131 -52.12 25.67 -11.98
N GLU A 132 -51.29 24.69 -12.32
CA GLU A 132 -51.29 23.26 -12.61
C GLU A 132 -49.77 22.89 -12.73
N THR A 133 -49.29 21.68 -12.40
CA THR A 133 -48.85 20.60 -13.35
C THR A 133 -47.65 21.09 -14.22
N THR A 134 -46.48 20.45 -14.42
CA THR A 134 -46.00 19.06 -14.33
C THR A 134 -44.72 18.96 -15.20
N ASP A 135 -44.01 17.82 -15.08
CA ASP A 135 -43.12 17.20 -16.10
C ASP A 135 -41.63 17.59 -16.28
N THR A 136 -40.77 16.69 -15.76
CA THR A 136 -39.71 15.86 -16.43
C THR A 136 -39.88 15.62 -17.96
N PRO A 137 -39.00 14.93 -18.75
CA PRO A 137 -37.67 14.32 -18.51
C PRO A 137 -36.65 14.39 -19.71
N ALA A 138 -35.49 13.73 -19.51
CA ALA A 138 -34.64 12.96 -20.46
C ALA A 138 -33.94 13.66 -21.66
N ASP A 139 -32.66 13.37 -21.93
CA ASP A 139 -32.29 12.35 -22.94
C ASP A 139 -30.78 12.11 -23.18
N GLN A 140 -30.47 10.86 -23.54
CA GLN A 140 -29.45 10.34 -24.48
C GLN A 140 -27.91 10.37 -24.25
N THR A 141 -27.37 9.17 -24.04
CA THR A 141 -26.08 8.56 -24.50
C THR A 141 -26.08 8.32 -26.04
N PRO A 142 -25.12 7.59 -26.69
CA PRO A 142 -23.63 7.51 -26.69
C PRO A 142 -23.02 7.51 -28.14
N MET A 143 -21.69 7.65 -28.35
CA MET A 143 -20.87 7.13 -29.50
C MET A 143 -19.37 7.17 -29.11
N ALA A 144 -18.49 6.17 -29.21
CA ALA A 144 -18.05 5.21 -30.24
C ALA A 144 -16.84 5.67 -31.11
N GLN A 145 -15.74 4.90 -31.00
CA GLN A 145 -14.67 4.58 -31.98
C GLN A 145 -13.72 5.64 -32.56
N ALA A 146 -12.41 5.38 -32.44
CA ALA A 146 -11.47 5.31 -33.59
C ALA A 146 -10.12 4.68 -33.20
N VAL A 147 -9.72 3.66 -33.97
CA VAL A 147 -8.39 3.03 -34.06
C VAL A 147 -7.61 3.71 -35.20
N PRO A 148 -6.27 3.82 -35.11
CA PRO A 148 -5.46 3.46 -36.30
C PRO A 148 -4.27 2.51 -36.04
N GLU A 149 -3.94 1.73 -37.07
CA GLU A 149 -2.90 0.69 -37.18
C GLU A 149 -1.54 1.18 -37.75
N LEU A 150 -0.49 0.37 -37.51
CA LEU A 150 0.78 0.13 -38.27
C LEU A 150 1.93 1.17 -38.23
N PRO A 151 3.22 0.78 -38.47
CA PRO A 151 3.75 -0.48 -39.03
C PRO A 151 4.92 -1.16 -38.25
N ALA A 152 5.42 -2.24 -38.86
CA ALA A 152 6.48 -3.16 -38.45
C ALA A 152 7.92 -2.72 -38.82
N ASP A 153 8.91 -3.23 -38.08
CA ASP A 153 10.33 -3.39 -38.44
C ASP A 153 10.89 -4.54 -37.56
N GLU A 154 11.24 -5.72 -38.07
CA GLU A 154 12.46 -6.13 -38.79
C GLU A 154 13.73 -6.27 -37.91
N ASN A 155 13.85 -7.49 -37.35
CA ASN A 155 15.02 -8.38 -37.31
C ASN A 155 16.43 -7.76 -37.19
N GLN A 156 17.16 -8.12 -36.12
CA GLN A 156 18.59 -8.43 -36.24
C GLN A 156 19.09 -9.37 -35.12
N ASN A 157 19.46 -10.58 -35.55
CA ASN A 157 20.27 -11.59 -34.85
C ASN A 157 21.53 -10.97 -34.23
N GLN A 158 21.86 -11.36 -33.00
CA GLN A 158 23.18 -11.17 -32.42
C GLN A 158 23.73 -12.52 -31.90
N PRO A 159 24.91 -12.99 -32.36
CA PRO A 159 25.44 -14.30 -32.02
C PRO A 159 26.01 -14.40 -30.60
N GLU A 160 25.83 -15.60 -30.06
CA GLU A 160 26.40 -16.18 -28.84
C GLU A 160 27.94 -16.28 -28.91
N PRO A 161 28.70 -15.88 -27.86
CA PRO A 161 30.15 -16.08 -27.82
C PRO A 161 30.52 -17.50 -27.36
N GLU A 162 31.18 -18.24 -28.24
CA GLU A 162 31.85 -19.51 -27.96
C GLU A 162 32.98 -19.32 -26.93
N VAL A 163 32.97 -20.13 -25.85
CA VAL A 163 34.09 -20.26 -24.92
C VAL A 163 34.90 -21.50 -25.33
N PRO A 164 36.21 -21.37 -25.64
CA PRO A 164 37.02 -22.53 -26.00
C PRO A 164 37.37 -23.40 -24.80
N ASP A 165 37.07 -24.69 -24.93
CA ASP A 165 37.70 -25.82 -24.26
C ASP A 165 39.23 -25.74 -24.39
N GLN A 166 39.94 -25.70 -23.25
CA GLN A 166 41.34 -26.13 -23.18
C GLN A 166 41.53 -27.03 -21.97
N ALA A 167 41.32 -28.33 -22.21
CA ALA A 167 41.94 -29.38 -21.43
C ALA A 167 43.44 -29.42 -21.76
N VAL A 168 44.29 -29.07 -20.81
CA VAL A 168 45.74 -29.33 -20.89
C VAL A 168 46.07 -30.46 -19.92
N ASP A 169 46.25 -31.64 -20.50
CA ASP A 169 46.91 -32.80 -19.90
C ASP A 169 48.36 -32.45 -19.57
N VAL A 170 48.79 -32.67 -18.33
CA VAL A 170 50.21 -32.62 -17.94
C VAL A 170 50.57 -33.93 -17.24
N PRO A 171 51.60 -34.67 -17.70
CA PRO A 171 51.93 -35.97 -17.15
C PRO A 171 52.63 -35.84 -15.79
N PHE A 172 52.12 -36.57 -14.80
CA PHE A 172 52.70 -36.70 -13.46
C PHE A 172 54.02 -37.49 -13.51
N ALA A 173 55.14 -36.78 -13.66
CA ALA A 173 56.45 -37.30 -13.30
C ALA A 173 56.64 -37.24 -11.78
N HIS A 174 56.88 -38.39 -11.18
CA HIS A 174 57.07 -38.57 -9.74
C HIS A 174 58.30 -37.78 -9.26
N GLN A 175 58.08 -36.64 -8.61
CA GLN A 175 59.11 -35.97 -7.82
C GLN A 175 59.08 -36.50 -6.40
N VAL A 176 60.18 -37.11 -5.99
CA VAL A 176 60.45 -37.55 -4.63
C VAL A 176 60.46 -36.32 -3.71
N LEU A 177 59.49 -36.25 -2.81
CA LEU A 177 59.40 -35.20 -1.79
C LEU A 177 60.53 -35.39 -0.76
N ILE A 178 61.62 -34.64 -0.92
CA ILE A 178 62.61 -34.47 0.14
C ILE A 178 62.06 -33.43 1.11
N ALA A 179 61.64 -33.87 2.28
CA ALA A 179 61.19 -32.99 3.37
C ALA A 179 62.40 -32.25 3.96
N ALA A 180 62.75 -31.09 3.39
CA ALA A 180 63.66 -30.15 4.02
C ALA A 180 62.97 -29.50 5.23
N LYS A 181 63.56 -29.68 6.41
CA LYS A 181 63.13 -29.07 7.67
C LYS A 181 63.24 -27.54 7.55
N PRO A 182 62.16 -26.76 7.75
CA PRO A 182 62.21 -25.31 7.60
C PRO A 182 62.68 -24.69 8.92
N GLU A 183 63.95 -24.30 9.00
CA GLU A 183 64.42 -23.43 10.06
C GLU A 183 64.46 -21.99 9.52
N ASN A 184 63.66 -21.12 10.14
CA ASN A 184 63.62 -19.67 9.95
C ASN A 184 63.16 -19.17 8.57
N LEU A 185 61.85 -19.28 8.29
CA LEU A 185 61.19 -18.31 7.42
C LEU A 185 60.65 -17.17 8.28
N PRO A 186 60.99 -15.89 8.00
CA PRO A 186 60.37 -14.75 8.66
C PRO A 186 58.85 -14.81 8.43
N PRO A 187 58.02 -14.34 9.38
CA PRO A 187 56.58 -14.37 9.22
C PRO A 187 56.21 -13.63 7.93
N LEU A 188 55.55 -14.34 7.00
CA LEU A 188 54.94 -13.74 5.83
C LEU A 188 53.79 -12.85 6.31
N ILE A 189 54.10 -11.59 6.61
CA ILE A 189 53.10 -10.57 6.89
C ILE A 189 52.50 -10.20 5.53
N ALA A 190 51.41 -10.85 5.16
CA ALA A 190 50.60 -10.41 4.03
C ALA A 190 50.16 -8.96 4.32
N PRO A 191 50.47 -7.99 3.45
CA PRO A 191 49.99 -6.63 3.63
C PRO A 191 48.46 -6.66 3.65
N LYS A 192 47.88 -6.14 4.73
CA LYS A 192 46.44 -6.04 4.90
C LYS A 192 45.87 -5.31 3.68
N PRO A 193 44.91 -5.89 2.94
CA PRO A 193 44.32 -5.23 1.78
C PRO A 193 43.87 -3.84 2.18
N GLN A 194 44.36 -2.83 1.46
CA GLN A 194 43.88 -1.47 1.66
C GLN A 194 42.36 -1.46 1.39
N PRO A 195 41.55 -0.79 2.22
CA PRO A 195 40.13 -0.67 1.98
C PRO A 195 39.94 -0.06 0.58
N VAL A 196 39.45 -0.87 -0.35
CA VAL A 196 39.02 -0.37 -1.67
C VAL A 196 37.96 0.68 -1.38
N ALA A 197 38.16 1.90 -1.90
CA ALA A 197 37.18 2.97 -1.79
C ALA A 197 35.82 2.42 -2.25
N GLN A 198 34.84 2.44 -1.34
CA GLN A 198 33.50 1.96 -1.66
C GLN A 198 32.98 2.75 -2.86
N PRO A 199 32.42 2.08 -3.90
CA PRO A 199 31.78 2.77 -5.00
C PRO A 199 30.74 3.74 -4.47
N ALA A 200 30.73 4.98 -4.96
CA ALA A 200 29.70 5.95 -4.60
C ALA A 200 28.33 5.35 -4.96
N MET A 201 27.47 5.20 -3.95
CA MET A 201 26.11 4.69 -4.18
C MET A 201 25.37 5.64 -5.14
N PRO A 202 24.65 5.12 -6.14
CA PRO A 202 23.87 5.94 -7.04
C PRO A 202 22.80 6.70 -6.24
N GLN A 203 22.81 8.03 -6.32
CA GLN A 203 21.78 8.85 -5.68
C GLN A 203 20.49 8.78 -6.48
N THR A 204 19.39 8.44 -5.82
CA THR A 204 18.05 8.47 -6.41
C THR A 204 17.64 9.92 -6.69
N ASP A 205 17.19 10.20 -7.92
CA ASP A 205 16.56 11.49 -8.25
C ASP A 205 15.13 11.51 -7.68
N VAL A 206 14.94 12.31 -6.65
CA VAL A 206 13.66 12.45 -5.93
C VAL A 206 12.55 12.95 -6.84
N THR A 207 12.86 13.83 -7.79
CA THR A 207 11.86 14.40 -8.69
C THR A 207 11.31 13.34 -9.62
N LEU A 208 12.16 12.41 -10.08
CA LEU A 208 11.74 11.26 -10.88
C LEU A 208 11.04 10.21 -10.02
N ALA A 209 11.53 9.95 -8.81
CA ALA A 209 10.92 8.99 -7.89
C ALA A 209 9.47 9.39 -7.53
N LEU A 210 9.21 10.67 -7.30
CA LEU A 210 7.85 11.17 -7.02
C LEU A 210 6.86 10.99 -8.18
N GLN A 211 7.34 10.81 -9.42
CA GLN A 211 6.50 10.59 -10.59
C GLN A 211 6.15 9.12 -10.83
N ILE A 212 6.67 8.19 -10.01
CA ILE A 212 6.37 6.76 -10.15
C ILE A 212 4.86 6.53 -10.04
N PRO A 213 4.23 5.88 -11.05
CA PRO A 213 2.81 5.63 -11.05
C PRO A 213 2.44 4.49 -10.10
N ILE A 214 1.35 4.68 -9.36
CA ILE A 214 0.78 3.73 -8.43
C ILE A 214 -0.61 3.34 -8.93
N LEU A 215 -0.76 2.08 -9.31
CA LEU A 215 -2.02 1.55 -9.81
C LEU A 215 -3.12 1.61 -8.73
N GLU A 216 -2.78 1.21 -7.51
CA GLU A 216 -3.70 1.22 -6.38
C GLU A 216 -2.93 1.33 -5.06
N PHE A 217 -3.34 2.29 -4.24
CA PHE A 217 -2.91 2.46 -2.86
C PHE A 217 -4.12 2.25 -1.96
N ARG A 218 -4.02 1.30 -1.03
CA ARG A 218 -5.07 1.04 -0.03
C ARG A 218 -4.44 0.95 1.35
N GLN A 219 -4.87 1.84 2.22
CA GLN A 219 -4.54 1.79 3.63
C GLN A 219 -5.73 1.21 4.40
N THR A 220 -5.49 0.12 5.14
CA THR A 220 -6.55 -0.61 5.86
C THR A 220 -6.92 0.05 7.18
N ASP A 221 -5.93 0.62 7.87
CA ASP A 221 -6.07 1.19 9.21
C ASP A 221 -5.61 2.65 9.21
N GLU A 222 -6.22 3.49 10.05
CA GLU A 222 -5.73 4.84 10.31
C GLU A 222 -4.37 4.78 11.01
N ILE A 223 -3.38 5.50 10.46
CA ILE A 223 -2.06 5.62 11.07
C ILE A 223 -1.70 7.10 11.24
N PRO A 224 -0.85 7.45 12.22
CA PRO A 224 -0.38 8.83 12.37
C PRO A 224 0.37 9.31 11.12
N LEU A 225 0.17 10.58 10.76
CA LEU A 225 0.84 11.23 9.63
C LEU A 225 2.36 11.05 9.68
N LYS A 226 2.96 11.14 10.87
CA LYS A 226 4.38 10.88 11.11
C LYS A 226 4.84 9.51 10.61
N THR A 227 4.06 8.47 10.88
CA THR A 227 4.38 7.11 10.46
C THR A 227 4.35 6.99 8.95
N MET A 228 3.35 7.60 8.31
CA MET A 228 3.26 7.63 6.86
C MET A 228 4.43 8.40 6.24
N MET A 229 4.80 9.55 6.80
CA MET A 229 5.96 10.32 6.33
C MET A 229 7.25 9.48 6.36
N ILE A 230 7.50 8.73 7.44
CA ILE A 230 8.65 7.82 7.55
C ILE A 230 8.63 6.76 6.43
N GLN A 231 7.47 6.18 6.12
CA GLN A 231 7.36 5.19 5.03
C GLN A 231 7.70 5.80 3.68
N PHE A 232 7.31 7.06 3.43
CA PHE A 232 7.72 7.77 2.23
C PHE A 232 9.21 8.11 2.21
N GLU A 233 9.79 8.49 3.34
CA GLU A 233 11.24 8.72 3.45
C GLU A 233 12.04 7.46 3.11
N GLU A 234 11.59 6.29 3.59
CA GLU A 234 12.19 4.98 3.28
C GLU A 234 12.05 4.63 1.80
N MET A 235 10.88 4.84 1.21
CA MET A 235 10.62 4.54 -0.21
C MET A 235 11.36 5.47 -1.17
N LEU A 236 11.54 6.74 -0.80
CA LEU A 236 12.24 7.74 -1.60
C LEU A 236 13.75 7.82 -1.31
N ASP A 237 14.23 7.04 -0.34
CA ASP A 237 15.60 7.09 0.20
C ASP A 237 16.04 8.54 0.52
N THR A 238 15.10 9.36 1.01
CA THR A 238 15.28 10.80 1.18
C THR A 238 14.56 11.28 2.43
N ARG A 239 15.28 11.97 3.31
CA ARG A 239 14.70 12.56 4.53
C ARG A 239 13.94 13.86 4.23
N PHE A 240 12.85 14.06 4.94
CA PHE A 240 12.04 15.26 4.81
C PHE A 240 12.54 16.36 5.75
N GLU A 241 12.70 17.56 5.20
CA GLU A 241 13.07 18.76 5.95
C GLU A 241 11.79 19.50 6.36
N LEU A 242 11.39 19.36 7.62
CA LEU A 242 10.24 20.07 8.16
C LEU A 242 10.60 21.51 8.54
N ALA A 243 9.78 22.47 8.11
CA ALA A 243 9.86 23.84 8.57
C ALA A 243 9.61 23.96 10.09
N GLU A 244 10.17 24.99 10.73
CA GLU A 244 10.11 25.16 12.19
C GLU A 244 8.68 25.21 12.73
N ASN A 245 7.76 25.82 11.99
CA ASN A 245 6.33 25.94 12.32
C ASN A 245 5.55 24.62 12.26
N VAL A 246 6.11 23.59 11.60
CA VAL A 246 5.57 22.22 11.60
C VAL A 246 6.24 21.41 12.69
N LYS A 247 7.57 21.51 12.82
CA LYS A 247 8.36 20.79 13.83
C LYS A 247 7.93 21.13 15.27
N ASN A 248 7.51 22.36 15.52
CA ASN A 248 7.08 22.82 16.84
C ASN A 248 5.66 22.39 17.22
N ASP A 249 4.87 21.83 16.29
CA ASP A 249 3.52 21.35 16.54
C ASP A 249 3.42 19.84 16.36
N PRO A 250 3.80 19.04 17.38
CA PRO A 250 3.79 17.59 17.28
C PRO A 250 2.38 17.02 17.07
N ARG A 251 1.33 17.77 17.44
CA ARG A 251 -0.06 17.29 17.30
C ARG A 251 -0.45 17.11 15.84
N LEU A 252 0.05 17.97 14.95
CA LEU A 252 -0.17 17.82 13.51
C LEU A 252 0.38 16.51 12.97
N LEU A 253 1.56 16.09 13.45
CA LEU A 253 2.21 14.87 13.00
C LEU A 253 1.55 13.60 13.56
N GLU A 254 0.83 13.72 14.68
CA GLU A 254 0.06 12.63 15.28
C GLU A 254 -1.37 12.54 14.69
N THR A 255 -1.73 13.38 13.73
CA THR A 255 -3.05 13.33 13.06
C THR A 255 -3.24 11.98 12.40
N PRO A 256 -4.32 11.24 12.72
CA PRO A 256 -4.63 9.97 12.07
C PRO A 256 -5.06 10.23 10.63
N ILE A 257 -4.46 9.51 9.70
CA ILE A 257 -4.79 9.58 8.28
C ILE A 257 -5.15 8.18 7.78
N ALA A 258 -6.17 8.11 6.92
CA ALA A 258 -6.51 6.92 6.15
C ALA A 258 -6.77 7.34 4.71
N LEU A 259 -6.02 6.77 3.78
CA LEU A 259 -6.13 7.10 2.37
C LEU A 259 -6.28 5.86 1.49
N SER A 260 -7.16 5.97 0.49
CA SER A 260 -7.32 4.98 -0.57
C SER A 260 -7.45 5.68 -1.92
N ARG A 261 -6.58 5.32 -2.85
CA ARG A 261 -6.49 5.93 -4.19
C ARG A 261 -6.15 4.90 -5.26
N ARG A 262 -6.63 5.13 -6.48
CA ARG A 262 -6.31 4.36 -7.67
C ARG A 262 -5.72 5.29 -8.72
N ASN A 263 -4.83 4.77 -9.56
CA ASN A 263 -4.19 5.49 -10.66
C ASN A 263 -3.61 6.84 -10.22
N THR A 264 -2.73 6.82 -9.22
CA THR A 264 -2.10 8.02 -8.66
C THR A 264 -0.58 7.99 -8.90
N THR A 265 0.13 9.03 -8.46
CA THR A 265 1.59 9.07 -8.39
C THR A 265 2.03 9.22 -6.94
N LEU A 266 3.31 8.96 -6.65
CA LEU A 266 3.86 9.22 -5.32
C LEU A 266 3.73 10.69 -4.91
N SER A 267 3.91 11.61 -5.85
CA SER A 267 3.71 13.05 -5.65
C SER A 267 2.29 13.37 -5.19
N ASN A 268 1.28 12.90 -5.93
CA ASN A 268 -0.13 13.20 -5.65
C ASN A 268 -0.59 12.51 -4.36
N LEU A 269 -0.08 11.31 -4.09
CA LEU A 269 -0.36 10.60 -2.85
C LEU A 269 0.20 11.36 -1.65
N LEU A 270 1.46 11.82 -1.73
CA LEU A 270 2.11 12.63 -0.70
C LEU A 270 1.39 13.97 -0.49
N GLU A 271 1.04 14.67 -1.56
CA GLU A 271 0.30 15.93 -1.52
C GLU A 271 -1.01 15.76 -0.75
N GLN A 272 -1.75 14.70 -1.08
CA GLN A 272 -3.02 14.45 -0.44
C GLN A 272 -2.88 14.08 1.03
N ILE A 273 -1.91 13.23 1.38
CA ILE A 273 -1.61 12.88 2.77
C ILE A 273 -1.28 14.13 3.59
N LEU A 274 -0.48 15.04 3.02
CA LEU A 274 -0.09 16.28 3.70
C LEU A 274 -1.25 17.27 3.80
N SER A 275 -2.18 17.27 2.84
CA SER A 275 -3.34 18.17 2.85
C SER A 275 -4.28 17.93 4.03
N GLU A 276 -4.39 16.69 4.53
CA GLU A 276 -5.15 16.37 5.75
C GLU A 276 -4.62 17.10 6.99
N GLY A 277 -3.32 17.37 7.03
CA GLY A 277 -2.64 18.13 8.07
C GLY A 277 -2.51 19.63 7.78
N ALA A 278 -3.17 20.14 6.73
CA ALA A 278 -2.94 21.49 6.19
C ALA A 278 -1.45 21.76 5.90
N LEU A 279 -0.74 20.74 5.40
CA LEU A 279 0.66 20.82 5.00
C LEU A 279 0.80 20.75 3.48
N THR A 280 1.89 21.28 2.97
CA THR A 280 2.31 21.16 1.58
C THR A 280 3.79 20.83 1.52
N PHE A 281 4.26 20.35 0.38
CA PHE A 281 5.68 20.06 0.17
C PHE A 281 6.24 20.75 -1.06
N ARG A 282 7.56 20.96 -1.04
CA ARG A 282 8.32 21.44 -2.20
C ARG A 282 9.60 20.65 -2.33
N VAL A 283 10.00 20.37 -3.56
CA VAL A 283 11.28 19.72 -3.85
C VAL A 283 12.32 20.79 -4.18
N LYS A 284 13.44 20.82 -3.46
CA LYS A 284 14.60 21.68 -3.77
C LYS A 284 15.88 20.89 -3.55
N SER A 285 16.82 20.97 -4.49
CA SER A 285 18.14 20.34 -4.35
C SER A 285 18.10 18.85 -3.96
N ASN A 286 17.23 18.07 -4.59
CA ASN A 286 17.01 16.65 -4.30
C ASN A 286 16.57 16.36 -2.85
N LYS A 287 15.88 17.31 -2.22
CA LYS A 287 15.31 17.18 -0.87
C LYS A 287 13.87 17.65 -0.86
N ILE A 288 13.08 17.05 0.03
CA ILE A 288 11.66 17.37 0.21
C ILE A 288 11.52 18.27 1.44
N TYR A 289 10.98 19.46 1.23
CA TYR A 289 10.70 20.45 2.27
C TYR A 289 9.21 20.47 2.57
N ILE A 290 8.83 20.39 3.84
CA ILE A 290 7.42 20.39 4.28
C ILE A 290 7.12 21.65 5.07
N GLU A 291 6.07 22.36 4.68
CA GLU A 291 5.62 23.60 5.28
C GLU A 291 4.10 23.58 5.49
N ARG A 292 3.57 24.44 6.35
CA ARG A 292 2.12 24.64 6.44
C ARG A 292 1.60 25.26 5.15
N ALA A 293 0.47 24.76 4.66
CA ALA A 293 -0.24 25.37 3.56
C ALA A 293 -0.63 26.80 3.95
N ALA A 294 -0.40 27.76 3.04
CA ALA A 294 -0.94 29.10 3.21
C ALA A 294 -2.47 29.00 3.24
N ALA A 295 -3.10 29.68 4.20
CA ALA A 295 -4.55 29.80 4.19
C ALA A 295 -4.98 30.43 2.85
N PRO A 296 -6.01 29.88 2.18
CA PRO A 296 -6.53 30.45 0.94
C PRO A 296 -7.08 31.87 1.13
#